data_AF-A0A544YTD7-F1
#
_entry.id   AF-A0A544YTD7-F1
#
_cell.length_a   1.000
_cell.length_b   1.000
_cell.length_c   1.000
_cell.angle_alpha   90.00
_cell.angle_beta   90.00
_cell.angle_gamma   90.00
#
_symmetry.space_group_name_H-M   'P 1'
#
loop_
_entity.id
_entity.type
_entity.pdbx_description
1 polymer ?
#
loop_
_entity_poly.entity_id
_entity_poly.type
_entity_poly.pdbx_seq_one_letter_code
_entity_poly.pdbx_strand_id
1 'polypeptide(L)'
;MRRSHRVRQVINYVNLSTPLGLLIARIGGAGTRRGERGLVYAHGYRIPFPVAGAFTVGNVVLTKHGEGYLTGCLLDHESRHATQYAFCVGLPMLVLYVLASAVSYAVCGHPASWNLFERMAGLDDGGYPRVHPWWTRRWRRSRSS
;
A
#
# COMPACT_ATOMS: atom_id res chain seq x y z
N MET A 1 4.14 -18.23 -14.20
CA MET A 1 4.55 -16.96 -13.54
C MET A 1 5.35 -16.13 -14.53
N ARG A 2 4.95 -14.87 -14.80
CA ARG A 2 5.71 -13.97 -15.69
C ARG A 2 7.09 -13.66 -15.10
N ARG A 3 8.13 -13.56 -15.94
CA ARG A 3 9.54 -13.32 -15.51
C ARG A 3 9.69 -12.05 -14.66
N SER A 4 8.89 -11.02 -14.92
CA SER A 4 8.85 -9.77 -14.15
C SER A 4 8.57 -9.97 -12.66
N HIS A 5 7.69 -10.91 -12.31
CA HIS A 5 7.38 -11.20 -10.90
C HIS A 5 8.56 -11.86 -10.17
N ARG A 6 9.36 -12.69 -10.86
CA ARG A 6 10.56 -13.30 -10.29
C ARG A 6 11.66 -12.27 -10.06
N VAL A 7 11.87 -11.35 -11.00
CA VAL A 7 12.85 -10.26 -10.84
C VAL A 7 12.49 -9.39 -9.64
N ARG A 8 11.22 -9.01 -9.53
CA ARG A 8 10.72 -8.28 -8.36
C ARG A 8 10.91 -9.06 -7.05
N GLN A 9 10.66 -10.36 -7.06
CA GLN A 9 10.89 -11.22 -5.89
C GLN A 9 12.33 -11.17 -5.43
N VAL A 10 13.27 -11.33 -6.35
CA VAL A 10 14.71 -11.28 -6.05
C VAL A 10 15.10 -9.90 -5.54
N ILE A 11 14.72 -8.82 -6.21
CA ILE A 11 15.06 -7.44 -5.81
C ILE A 11 14.54 -7.14 -4.41
N ASN A 12 13.26 -7.43 -4.12
CA ASN A 12 12.67 -7.20 -2.81
C ASN A 12 13.22 -8.13 -1.71
N TYR A 13 13.82 -9.26 -2.09
CA TYR A 13 14.50 -10.14 -1.15
C TYR A 13 15.91 -9.61 -0.83
N VAL A 14 16.64 -9.16 -1.85
CA VAL A 14 17.95 -8.51 -1.73
C VAL A 14 17.85 -7.21 -0.94
N ASN A 15 16.81 -6.40 -1.17
CA ASN A 15 16.55 -5.15 -0.44
C ASN A 15 15.99 -5.38 0.98
N LEU A 16 16.00 -6.62 1.48
CA LEU A 16 15.53 -7.04 2.82
C LEU A 16 14.08 -6.67 3.16
N SER A 17 13.32 -6.17 2.19
CA SER A 17 11.95 -5.70 2.40
C SER A 17 10.98 -6.87 2.54
N THR A 18 11.22 -7.97 1.81
CA THR A 18 10.45 -9.21 1.97
C THR A 18 10.72 -9.87 3.33
N PRO A 19 12.00 -10.07 3.78
CA PRO A 19 12.28 -10.47 5.15
C PRO A 19 11.62 -9.60 6.21
N LEU A 20 11.64 -8.27 6.04
CA LEU A 20 10.97 -7.33 6.95
C LEU A 20 9.46 -7.55 6.99
N GLY A 21 8.80 -7.69 5.83
CA GLY A 21 7.37 -7.98 5.77
C GLY A 21 7.00 -9.31 6.45
N LEU A 22 7.84 -10.33 6.31
CA LEU A 22 7.65 -11.62 7.00
C LEU A 22 7.85 -11.50 8.50
N LEU A 23 8.83 -10.71 8.94
CA LEU A 23 9.07 -10.43 10.36
C LEU A 23 7.86 -9.70 10.97
N ILE A 24 7.34 -8.67 10.29
CA ILE A 24 6.14 -7.95 10.73
C ILE A 24 4.94 -8.91 10.80
N ALA A 25 4.74 -9.75 9.78
CA ALA A 25 3.67 -10.75 9.79
C ALA A 25 3.79 -11.69 11.00
N ARG A 26 5.01 -12.14 11.31
CA ARG A 26 5.28 -13.01 12.46
C ARG A 26 5.05 -12.30 13.80
N ILE A 27 5.48 -11.05 13.94
CA ILE A 27 5.25 -10.23 15.14
C ILE A 27 3.74 -9.99 15.33
N GLY A 28 3.01 -9.76 14.23
CA GLY A 28 1.56 -9.57 14.25
C GLY A 28 0.72 -10.84 14.38
N GLY A 29 1.36 -12.01 14.51
CA GLY A 29 0.68 -13.31 14.59
C GLY A 29 -0.08 -13.71 13.33
N ALA A 30 0.28 -13.14 12.17
CA ALA A 30 -0.38 -13.40 10.91
C ALA A 30 0.10 -14.72 10.28
N GLY A 31 -0.84 -15.51 9.76
CA GLY A 31 -0.55 -16.71 8.99
C GLY A 31 -0.10 -16.34 7.58
N THR A 32 1.08 -16.80 7.17
CA THR A 32 1.63 -16.53 5.83
C THR A 32 1.28 -17.65 4.85
N ARG A 33 0.84 -17.28 3.66
CA ARG A 33 0.53 -18.20 2.55
C ARG A 33 1.08 -17.65 1.26
N ARG A 34 1.53 -18.53 0.36
CA ARG A 34 1.95 -18.10 -0.98
C ARG A 34 0.74 -17.63 -1.77
N GLY A 35 0.80 -16.39 -2.23
CA GLY A 35 -0.21 -15.75 -3.05
C GLY A 35 0.14 -15.77 -4.54
N GLU A 36 -0.73 -15.15 -5.33
CA GLU A 36 -0.51 -15.00 -6.76
C GLU A 36 0.60 -13.97 -7.04
N ARG A 37 1.11 -13.96 -8.29
CA ARG A 37 2.06 -12.93 -8.75
C ARG A 37 3.37 -12.86 -7.95
N GLY A 38 3.72 -13.95 -7.26
CA GLY A 38 4.90 -14.01 -6.40
C GLY A 38 4.76 -13.23 -5.09
N LEU A 39 3.54 -12.90 -4.68
CA LEU A 39 3.25 -12.29 -3.39
C LEU A 39 3.13 -13.35 -2.29
N VAL A 40 3.30 -12.92 -1.05
CA VAL A 40 3.02 -13.71 0.15
C VAL A 40 1.90 -13.00 0.88
N TYR A 41 0.77 -13.69 1.09
CA TYR A 41 -0.35 -13.14 1.82
C TYR A 41 -0.20 -13.48 3.30
N ALA A 42 -0.23 -12.48 4.16
CA ALA A 42 -0.21 -12.61 5.60
C ALA A 42 -1.57 -12.21 6.17
N HIS A 43 -2.37 -13.19 6.56
CA HIS A 43 -3.75 -13.00 7.04
C HIS A 43 -3.83 -13.08 8.56
N GLY A 44 -4.85 -12.45 9.14
CA GLY A 44 -5.10 -12.50 10.58
C GLY A 44 -4.12 -11.66 11.40
N TYR A 45 -3.59 -10.60 10.80
CA TYR A 45 -2.74 -9.65 11.50
C TYR A 45 -3.51 -8.98 12.65
N ARG A 46 -3.06 -9.22 13.89
CA ARG A 46 -3.79 -8.82 15.12
C ARG A 46 -3.42 -7.44 15.64
N ILE A 47 -2.35 -6.83 15.13
CA ILE A 47 -1.90 -5.54 15.61
C ILE A 47 -2.83 -4.45 15.03
N PRO A 48 -3.35 -3.53 15.86
CA PRO A 48 -4.29 -2.49 15.43
C PRO A 48 -3.67 -1.44 14.48
N PHE A 49 -2.36 -1.53 14.25
CA PHE A 49 -1.57 -0.62 13.44
C PHE A 49 -0.92 -1.39 12.29
N PRO A 50 -1.11 -1.01 11.01
CA PRO A 50 -1.80 0.19 10.49
C PRO A 50 -3.34 0.04 10.34
N VAL A 51 -4.06 1.18 10.30
CA VAL A 51 -5.54 1.27 10.21
C VAL A 51 -6.09 0.78 8.85
N ALA A 52 -5.23 0.64 7.84
CA ALA A 52 -5.59 0.20 6.49
C ALA A 52 -6.13 -1.25 6.45
N GLY A 53 -7.03 -1.54 5.51
CA GLY A 53 -7.65 -2.87 5.36
C GLY A 53 -6.68 -3.96 4.91
N ALA A 54 -5.66 -3.57 4.13
CA ALA A 54 -4.49 -4.34 3.76
C ALA A 54 -3.33 -3.38 3.50
N PHE A 55 -2.09 -3.87 3.56
CA PHE A 55 -0.90 -3.12 3.17
C PHE A 55 0.22 -4.05 2.74
N THR A 56 1.06 -3.58 1.82
CA THR A 56 2.21 -4.34 1.31
C THR A 56 3.53 -3.88 1.92
N VAL A 57 4.41 -4.84 2.22
CA VAL A 57 5.81 -4.63 2.59
C VAL A 57 6.68 -5.59 1.76
N GLY A 58 7.43 -5.05 0.80
CA GLY A 58 8.20 -5.87 -0.15
C GLY A 58 7.26 -6.71 -1.02
N ASN A 59 7.28 -8.04 -0.89
CA ASN A 59 6.29 -8.92 -1.53
C ASN A 59 5.26 -9.50 -0.56
N VAL A 60 5.24 -9.05 0.69
CA VAL A 60 4.32 -9.55 1.71
C VAL A 60 3.14 -8.58 1.79
N VAL A 61 1.93 -9.08 1.53
CA VAL A 61 0.69 -8.33 1.69
C VAL A 61 0.08 -8.74 3.02
N LEU A 62 0.02 -7.82 3.96
CA LEU A 62 -0.53 -8.03 5.30
C LEU A 62 -1.98 -7.54 5.35
N THR A 63 -2.85 -8.35 5.93
CA THR A 63 -4.24 -7.98 6.15
C THR A 63 -4.74 -8.52 7.48
N LYS A 64 -5.61 -7.74 8.14
CA LYS A 64 -6.34 -8.18 9.33
C LYS A 64 -7.51 -9.10 8.99
N HIS A 65 -7.92 -9.12 7.72
CA HIS A 65 -9.07 -9.90 7.25
C HIS A 65 -8.68 -11.35 6.94
N GLY A 66 -9.69 -12.22 6.85
CA GLY A 66 -9.52 -13.62 6.52
C GLY A 66 -9.21 -13.87 5.04
N GLU A 67 -9.07 -15.14 4.68
CA GLU A 67 -8.86 -15.55 3.29
C GLU A 67 -10.02 -15.06 2.39
N GLY A 68 -9.69 -14.66 1.15
CA GLY A 68 -10.67 -14.14 0.18
C GLY A 68 -10.83 -12.62 0.18
N TYR A 69 -10.29 -11.90 1.16
CA TYR A 69 -10.29 -10.42 1.14
C TYR A 69 -9.38 -9.85 0.04
N LEU A 70 -8.20 -10.46 -0.16
CA LEU A 70 -7.21 -10.03 -1.16
C LEU A 70 -7.56 -10.57 -2.55
N THR A 71 -8.53 -9.95 -3.22
CA THR A 71 -9.00 -10.37 -4.55
C THR A 71 -9.19 -9.18 -5.50
N GLY A 72 -9.25 -9.46 -6.81
CA GLY A 72 -9.60 -8.48 -7.85
C GLY A 72 -8.73 -7.22 -7.84
N CYS A 73 -9.37 -6.05 -7.87
CA CYS A 73 -8.72 -4.75 -7.91
C CYS A 73 -7.83 -4.48 -6.69
N LEU A 74 -8.22 -4.96 -5.50
CA LEU A 74 -7.39 -4.80 -4.31
C LEU A 74 -6.06 -5.56 -4.44
N LEU A 75 -6.10 -6.76 -5.03
CA LEU A 75 -4.88 -7.51 -5.32
C LEU A 75 -4.02 -6.81 -6.39
N ASP A 76 -4.64 -6.18 -7.39
CA ASP A 76 -3.93 -5.34 -8.36
C ASP A 76 -3.20 -4.17 -7.67
N HIS A 77 -3.91 -3.47 -6.79
CA HIS A 77 -3.40 -2.36 -5.99
C HIS A 77 -2.18 -2.76 -5.15
N GLU A 78 -2.31 -3.81 -4.33
CA GLU A 78 -1.21 -4.33 -3.49
C GLU A 78 -0.03 -4.82 -4.34
N SER A 79 -0.31 -5.43 -5.50
CA SER A 79 0.74 -5.87 -6.40
C SER A 79 1.55 -4.70 -6.99
N ARG A 80 0.94 -3.52 -7.17
CA ARG A 80 1.66 -2.31 -7.63
C ARG A 80 2.54 -1.77 -6.51
N HIS A 81 2.10 -1.79 -5.25
CA HIS A 81 2.93 -1.45 -4.10
C HIS A 81 4.17 -2.34 -3.99
N ALA A 82 4.03 -3.66 -4.20
CA ALA A 82 5.18 -4.55 -4.19
C ALA A 82 6.23 -4.18 -5.25
N THR A 83 5.79 -3.65 -6.39
CA THR A 83 6.68 -3.15 -7.43
C THR A 83 7.35 -1.83 -7.02
N GLN A 84 6.61 -0.92 -6.37
CA GLN A 84 7.18 0.31 -5.80
C GLN A 84 8.29 0.01 -4.78
N TYR A 85 8.10 -1.00 -3.92
CA TYR A 85 9.15 -1.45 -2.98
C TYR A 85 10.43 -1.88 -3.71
N ALA A 86 10.29 -2.55 -4.85
CA ALA A 86 11.44 -3.01 -5.63
C ALA A 86 12.20 -1.84 -6.26
N PHE A 87 11.49 -0.80 -6.70
CA PHE A 87 12.10 0.42 -7.25
C PHE A 87 12.68 1.35 -6.16
N CYS A 88 12.03 1.45 -5.00
CA CYS A 88 12.41 2.35 -3.91
C CYS A 88 13.37 1.72 -2.88
N VAL A 89 14.06 0.63 -3.24
CA VAL A 89 15.09 -0.03 -2.40
C VAL A 89 14.56 -0.42 -1.01
N GLY A 90 13.28 -0.79 -0.92
CA GLY A 90 12.72 -1.32 0.33
C GLY A 90 12.28 -0.26 1.34
N LEU A 91 13.02 -0.17 2.45
CA LEU A 91 12.73 0.67 3.62
C LEU A 91 12.54 2.17 3.33
N PRO A 92 13.29 2.80 2.39
CA PRO A 92 13.09 4.20 2.03
C PRO A 92 11.66 4.49 1.54
N MET A 93 11.00 3.50 0.93
CA MET A 93 9.61 3.65 0.50
C MET A 93 8.68 3.99 1.66
N LEU A 94 8.85 3.35 2.82
CA LEU A 94 7.99 3.61 3.99
C LEU A 94 8.11 5.06 4.45
N VAL A 95 9.34 5.58 4.50
CA VAL A 95 9.61 6.96 4.88
C VAL A 95 8.97 7.92 3.87
N LEU A 96 9.20 7.69 2.58
CA LEU A 96 8.62 8.51 1.51
C LEU A 96 7.08 8.43 1.49
N TYR A 97 6.51 7.27 1.79
CA TYR A 97 5.06 7.07 1.86
C TYR A 97 4.45 7.87 3.02
N VAL A 98 5.08 7.83 4.21
CA VAL A 98 4.62 8.61 5.37
C VAL A 98 4.71 10.11 5.06
N LEU A 99 5.80 10.56 4.45
CA LEU A 99 5.95 11.96 4.02
C LEU A 99 4.87 12.35 3.00
N ALA A 100 4.63 11.52 1.98
CA ALA A 100 3.58 11.76 0.99
C ALA A 100 2.19 11.78 1.62
N SER A 101 1.93 10.93 2.63
CA SER A 101 0.68 10.91 3.37
C SER A 101 0.49 12.17 4.20
N ALA A 102 1.55 12.65 4.86
CA ALA A 102 1.53 13.90 5.62
C ALA A 102 1.28 15.12 4.72
N VAL A 103 1.95 15.18 3.56
CA VAL A 103 1.71 16.20 2.54
C VAL A 103 0.27 16.14 2.04
N SER A 104 -0.25 14.95 1.73
CA SER A 104 -1.63 14.76 1.30
C SER A 104 -2.63 15.27 2.34
N TYR A 105 -2.39 14.94 3.60
CA TYR A 105 -3.20 15.42 4.72
C TYR A 105 -3.17 16.95 4.84
N ALA A 106 -2.00 17.59 4.70
CA ALA A 106 -1.88 19.05 4.72
C ALA A 106 -2.60 19.73 3.53
N VAL A 107 -2.64 19.08 2.36
CA VAL A 107 -3.22 19.63 1.12
C VAL A 107 -4.75 19.46 1.05
N CYS A 108 -5.31 18.35 1.54
CA CYS A 108 -6.73 18.06 1.37
C CYS A 108 -7.42 17.43 2.59
N GLY A 109 -6.73 17.25 3.72
CA GLY A 109 -7.26 16.62 4.94
C GLY A 109 -7.44 15.10 4.83
N HIS A 110 -6.92 14.46 3.78
CA HIS A 110 -7.01 13.02 3.58
C HIS A 110 -5.63 12.45 3.24
N PRO A 111 -5.13 11.42 3.94
CA PRO A 111 -3.75 10.95 3.79
C PRO A 111 -3.49 10.23 2.45
N ALA A 112 -4.52 9.66 1.81
CA ALA A 112 -4.34 8.90 0.57
C ALA A 112 -4.54 9.73 -0.72
N SER A 113 -5.41 10.74 -0.72
CA SER A 113 -5.94 11.34 -1.96
C SER A 113 -4.88 12.02 -2.85
N TRP A 114 -3.87 12.60 -2.23
CA TRP A 114 -2.73 13.26 -2.86
C TRP A 114 -1.40 12.51 -2.64
N ASN A 115 -1.45 11.32 -2.02
CA ASN A 115 -0.26 10.49 -1.88
C ASN A 115 0.10 9.88 -3.24
N LEU A 116 1.30 10.21 -3.74
CA LEU A 116 1.78 9.74 -5.04
C LEU A 116 1.82 8.21 -5.13
N PHE A 117 2.18 7.52 -4.04
CA PHE A 117 2.24 6.06 -4.01
C PHE A 117 0.86 5.44 -4.17
N GLU A 118 -0.15 5.99 -3.49
CA GLU A 118 -1.56 5.58 -3.59
C GLU A 118 -2.13 5.83 -4.99
N ARG A 119 -1.84 6.99 -5.58
CA ARG A 119 -2.28 7.33 -6.94
C ARG A 119 -1.63 6.42 -7.98
N MET A 120 -0.34 6.12 -7.83
CA MET A 120 0.38 5.18 -8.69
C MET A 120 -0.08 3.73 -8.49
N ALA A 121 -0.54 3.37 -7.29
CA ALA A 121 -1.09 2.06 -6.99
C ALA A 121 -2.55 1.91 -7.44
N GLY A 122 -3.16 2.94 -8.01
CA GLY A 122 -4.58 2.94 -8.38
C GLY A 122 -5.43 3.20 -7.17
N LEU A 123 -5.67 4.47 -6.90
CA LEU A 123 -6.34 4.96 -5.70
C LEU A 123 -7.77 4.40 -5.54
N ASP A 124 -8.48 4.27 -6.66
CA ASP A 124 -9.84 3.73 -6.70
C ASP A 124 -9.85 2.22 -6.46
N ASP A 125 -8.79 1.50 -6.88
CA ASP A 125 -8.63 0.06 -6.67
C ASP A 125 -8.36 -0.30 -5.19
N GLY A 126 -7.77 0.64 -4.43
CA GLY A 126 -7.59 0.56 -2.98
C GLY A 126 -8.81 1.03 -2.17
N GLY A 127 -9.87 1.52 -2.84
CA GLY A 127 -11.09 2.01 -2.20
C GLY A 127 -10.98 3.39 -1.56
N TYR A 128 -9.97 4.20 -1.92
CA TYR A 128 -9.79 5.53 -1.36
C TYR A 128 -10.55 6.62 -2.15
N PRO A 129 -11.08 7.66 -1.48
CA PRO A 129 -11.74 8.76 -2.16
C PRO A 129 -10.74 9.75 -2.77
N ARG A 130 -11.09 10.35 -3.91
CA ARG A 130 -10.38 11.48 -4.50
C ARG A 130 -10.87 12.79 -3.90
N VAL A 131 -10.13 13.33 -2.92
CA VAL A 131 -10.45 14.59 -2.26
C VAL A 131 -9.69 15.76 -2.92
N HIS A 132 -10.42 16.82 -3.25
CA HIS A 132 -9.82 18.04 -3.80
C HIS A 132 -9.14 18.88 -2.70
N PRO A 133 -8.09 19.65 -3.05
CA PRO A 133 -7.46 20.56 -2.10
C PRO A 133 -8.44 21.56 -1.51
N TRP A 134 -8.23 21.92 -0.25
CA TRP A 134 -9.12 22.81 0.50
C TRP A 134 -9.23 24.21 -0.12
N TRP A 135 -8.20 24.69 -0.82
CA TRP A 135 -8.24 25.97 -1.55
C TRP A 135 -9.18 25.96 -2.77
N THR A 136 -9.39 24.80 -3.41
CA THR A 136 -10.31 24.64 -4.54
C THR A 136 -11.77 24.71 -4.10
N ARG A 137 -12.08 24.29 -2.87
CA ARG A 137 -13.42 24.46 -2.27
C ARG A 137 -13.78 25.93 -2.06
N ARG A 138 -12.79 26.79 -1.81
CA ARG A 138 -12.99 28.23 -1.57
C ARG A 138 -13.48 28.96 -2.82
N TRP A 139 -13.04 28.53 -4.00
CA TRP A 139 -13.44 29.12 -5.29
C TRP A 139 -14.90 28.86 -5.70
N ARG A 140 -15.52 27.77 -5.25
CA ARG A 140 -16.93 27.47 -5.59
C ARG A 140 -17.93 28.29 -4.76
N ARG A 141 -17.53 28.75 -3.57
CA ARG A 141 -18.38 29.58 -2.70
C ARG A 141 -18.41 31.06 -3.12
N SER A 142 -17.38 31.55 -3.81
CA SER A 142 -17.27 32.95 -4.23
C SER A 142 -17.93 33.25 -5.59
N ARG A 143 -18.49 32.26 -6.30
CA ARG A 143 -19.22 32.45 -7.57
C ARG A 143 -20.74 32.33 -7.43
N SER A 144 -21.25 32.15 -6.21
CA SER A 144 -22.66 32.00 -5.89
C SER A 144 -23.17 33.09 -4.95
N SER A 145 -22.53 34.26 -4.98
CA SER A 145 -22.94 35.46 -4.25
C SER A 145 -22.96 36.66 -5.19
#